data_AF-I1S3X3-F1
#
_entry.id   AF-I1S3X3-F1
#
_cell.length_a   1.000
_cell.length_b   1.000
_cell.length_c   1.000
_cell.angle_alpha   90.00
_cell.angle_beta   90.00
_cell.angle_gamma   90.00
#
_symmetry.space_group_name_H-M   'P 1'
#
loop_
_entity.id
_entity.type
_entity.pdbx_description
1 polymer ?
#
loop_
_entity_poly.entity_id
_entity_poly.type
_entity_poly.pdbx_seq_one_letter_code
_entity_poly.pdbx_strand_id
1 'polypeptide(L)'
;MSVSSSEDQESHHRLIDKEYSPLDQEENWKEDDKHPLRRRKSKYEKVIKYSSLACNVALSLLCFWLWSRSRSPLPPWPNTLYSPAQSAVEYETVIFNSDFPEDHSGRTAYHGASPQAEAAWTKLMDPYLVKISGKEAAGLSRPTSQISKDPDYYITSLDVYHQLHCLNDIRKMVRDYNSTEGNLERLQTMHKFHCIDSIRQSLMCNADLSTIHWYWAPSVGKNFPNATTTHICRKWSLIEEWAMNHRLDQDKYDPKTHFE
;
A
#
# COMPACT_ATOMS: atom_id res chain seq x y z
N MET A 1 56.05 58.13 58.24
CA MET A 1 56.22 57.14 59.32
C MET A 1 55.21 57.48 60.40
N SER A 2 53.93 57.24 60.11
CA SER A 2 53.15 56.05 60.50
C SER A 2 52.88 56.06 62.00
N VAL A 3 51.66 56.49 62.27
CA VAL A 3 51.12 57.14 63.47
C VAL A 3 50.46 56.10 64.38
N SER A 4 50.65 56.24 65.69
CA SER A 4 49.74 55.68 66.70
C SER A 4 49.11 56.83 67.49
N SER A 5 47.78 56.89 67.53
CA SER A 5 46.95 57.58 68.52
C SER A 5 45.55 56.93 68.42
N SER A 6 45.07 56.26 69.46
CA SER A 6 44.32 56.80 70.62
C SER A 6 42.80 56.74 70.33
N GLU A 7 42.06 55.97 71.15
CA GLU A 7 41.02 56.45 72.10
C GLU A 7 39.62 56.39 71.44
N ASP A 8 38.51 56.02 72.06
CA ASP A 8 38.17 55.66 73.44
C ASP A 8 36.73 55.08 73.48
N GLN A 9 36.41 54.38 74.58
CA GLN A 9 35.15 54.34 75.37
C GLN A 9 33.78 54.21 74.64
N GLU A 10 32.70 53.60 75.12
CA GLU A 10 32.15 53.16 76.41
C GLU A 10 30.89 52.36 75.99
N SER A 11 30.50 51.25 76.57
CA SER A 11 29.75 51.26 77.82
C SER A 11 29.45 49.82 78.22
N HIS A 12 29.92 49.49 79.42
CA HIS A 12 29.59 48.29 80.16
C HIS A 12 28.14 48.34 80.64
N HIS A 13 27.35 47.30 80.37
CA HIS A 13 26.42 46.67 81.33
C HIS A 13 25.85 45.38 80.69
N ARG A 14 26.37 44.20 81.06
CA ARG A 14 25.68 43.20 81.92
C ARG A 14 24.24 42.96 81.45
N LEU A 15 23.91 41.97 80.62
CA LEU A 15 23.92 40.51 80.85
C LEU A 15 23.56 40.09 82.29
N ILE A 16 22.51 39.26 82.36
CA ILE A 16 22.02 38.41 83.49
C ILE A 16 21.07 39.22 84.41
N ASP A 17 19.77 38.97 84.51
CA ASP A 17 19.04 37.71 84.63
C ASP A 17 17.62 37.81 84.04
N LYS A 18 17.16 36.75 83.36
CA LYS A 18 15.88 36.11 83.73
C LYS A 18 15.73 34.76 83.04
N GLU A 19 16.06 33.77 83.84
CA GLU A 19 15.49 32.44 83.98
C GLU A 19 14.34 32.06 83.01
N TYR A 20 14.60 30.95 82.33
CA TYR A 20 13.87 30.28 81.27
C TYR A 20 12.54 29.66 81.73
N SER A 21 11.44 29.99 81.06
CA SER A 21 10.13 29.31 81.22
C SER A 21 9.89 28.35 80.03
N PRO A 22 9.58 27.05 80.24
CA PRO A 22 9.51 26.03 79.19
C PRO A 22 8.37 26.15 78.16
N LEU A 23 7.61 27.24 78.13
CA LEU A 23 6.37 27.35 77.35
C LEU A 23 6.55 27.92 75.94
N ASP A 24 7.75 28.42 75.59
CA ASP A 24 8.01 29.03 74.27
C ASP A 24 8.44 28.01 73.20
N GLN A 25 8.67 26.73 73.56
CA GLN A 25 9.09 25.71 72.59
C GLN A 25 7.94 25.12 71.77
N GLU A 26 6.68 25.17 72.24
CA GLU A 26 5.55 24.64 71.44
C GLU A 26 5.08 25.60 70.35
N GLU A 27 5.30 26.90 70.48
CA GLU A 27 4.99 27.85 69.41
C GLU A 27 6.05 27.85 68.29
N ASN A 28 7.28 27.46 68.59
CA ASN A 28 8.38 27.53 67.62
C ASN A 28 8.36 26.39 66.57
N TRP A 29 7.73 25.24 66.85
CA TRP A 29 7.56 24.18 65.83
C TRP A 29 6.49 24.50 64.79
N LYS A 30 5.63 25.51 65.03
CA LYS A 30 4.55 25.90 64.10
C LYS A 30 4.91 27.06 63.19
N GLU A 31 6.04 27.75 63.44
CA GLU A 31 6.52 28.83 62.57
C GLU A 31 7.64 28.41 61.62
N ASP A 32 8.39 27.34 61.93
CA ASP A 32 9.49 26.87 61.04
C ASP A 32 9.00 26.09 59.79
N ASP A 33 7.74 25.69 59.74
CA ASP A 33 7.11 25.04 58.56
C ASP A 33 6.51 26.03 57.54
N LYS A 34 6.80 27.34 57.68
CA LYS A 34 6.34 28.38 56.74
C LYS A 34 7.43 28.95 55.84
N HIS A 35 8.53 28.23 55.65
CA HIS A 35 9.25 28.39 54.39
C HIS A 35 8.52 27.57 53.33
N PRO A 36 7.73 28.17 52.42
CA PRO A 36 7.42 27.46 51.19
C PRO A 36 8.78 27.15 50.59
N LEU A 37 9.12 25.85 50.48
CA LEU A 37 10.06 25.42 49.46
C LEU A 37 9.44 25.89 48.16
N ARG A 38 9.73 27.14 47.79
CA ARG A 38 9.35 27.77 46.56
C ARG A 38 10.19 27.01 45.56
N ARG A 39 9.67 25.83 45.17
CA ARG A 39 10.23 24.98 44.13
C ARG A 39 10.22 25.90 42.93
N ARG A 40 11.36 26.56 42.71
CA ARG A 40 11.57 27.52 41.64
C ARG A 40 11.48 26.67 40.40
N LYS A 41 10.25 26.42 39.92
CA LYS A 41 9.98 25.60 38.74
C LYS A 41 10.82 26.23 37.67
N SER A 42 11.92 25.56 37.39
CA SER A 42 12.97 26.15 36.59
C SER A 42 12.38 26.38 35.21
N LYS A 43 12.77 27.46 34.53
CA LYS A 43 12.36 27.67 33.13
C LYS A 43 12.64 26.40 32.30
N TYR A 44 13.68 25.65 32.68
CA TYR A 44 14.04 24.35 32.14
C TYR A 44 12.97 23.26 32.32
N GLU A 45 12.20 23.21 33.42
CA GLU A 45 11.15 22.19 33.58
C GLU A 45 10.02 22.36 32.56
N LYS A 46 9.64 23.61 32.26
CA LYS A 46 8.65 23.90 31.21
C LYS A 46 9.22 23.53 29.84
N VAL A 47 10.47 23.95 29.57
CA VAL A 47 11.16 23.62 28.31
C VAL A 47 11.28 22.10 28.11
N ILE A 48 11.66 21.34 29.13
CA ILE A 48 11.76 19.87 29.08
C ILE A 48 10.39 19.23 28.81
N LYS A 49 9.32 19.70 29.47
CA LYS A 49 7.96 19.17 29.26
C LYS A 49 7.45 19.43 27.85
N TYR A 50 7.59 20.67 27.36
CA TYR A 50 7.13 21.02 26.01
C TYR A 50 7.99 20.38 24.92
N SER A 51 9.31 20.28 25.09
CA SER A 51 10.19 19.57 24.16
C SER A 51 9.92 18.06 24.13
N SER A 52 9.70 17.43 25.28
CA SER A 52 9.31 16.02 25.36
C SER A 52 7.94 15.78 24.71
N LEU A 53 6.95 16.63 24.97
CA LEU A 53 5.64 16.55 24.31
C LEU A 53 5.77 16.69 22.79
N ALA A 54 6.53 17.68 22.31
CA ALA A 54 6.77 17.88 20.89
C ALA A 54 7.46 16.68 20.25
N CYS A 55 8.47 16.09 20.91
CA CYS A 55 9.14 14.89 20.41
C CYS A 55 8.20 13.69 20.33
N ASN A 56 7.36 13.47 21.35
CA ASN A 56 6.40 12.36 21.35
C ASN A 56 5.32 12.53 20.27
N VAL A 57 4.84 13.76 20.05
CA VAL A 57 3.91 14.07 18.95
C VAL A 57 4.58 13.81 17.60
N ALA A 58 5.79 14.31 17.39
CA ALA A 58 6.54 14.08 16.15
C ALA A 58 6.81 12.58 15.91
N LEU A 59 7.18 11.83 16.95
CA LEU A 59 7.41 10.39 16.86
C LEU A 59 6.12 9.63 16.57
N SER A 60 5.00 10.02 17.17
CA SER A 60 3.69 9.41 16.92
C SER A 60 3.22 9.67 15.48
N LEU A 61 3.42 10.88 14.97
CA LEU A 61 3.14 11.23 13.57
C LEU A 61 4.05 10.46 12.61
N LEU A 62 5.35 10.32 12.93
CA LEU A 62 6.28 9.51 12.14
C LEU A 62 5.91 8.03 12.16
N CYS A 63 5.56 7.46 13.31
CA CYS A 63 5.10 6.07 13.43
C CYS A 63 3.80 5.86 12.67
N PHE A 64 2.84 6.78 12.74
CA PHE A 64 1.62 6.72 11.94
C PHE A 64 1.90 6.83 10.43
N TRP A 65 2.84 7.68 10.04
CA TRP A 65 3.28 7.81 8.65
C TRP A 65 4.01 6.56 8.14
N LEU A 66 4.89 5.97 8.96
CA LEU A 66 5.56 4.69 8.64
C LEU A 66 4.56 3.53 8.63
N TRP A 67 3.63 3.48 9.58
CA TRP A 67 2.58 2.46 9.65
C TRP A 67 1.62 2.53 8.46
N SER A 68 1.19 3.74 8.07
CA SER A 68 0.38 3.94 6.88
C SER A 68 1.12 3.57 5.59
N ARG A 69 2.46 3.74 5.54
CA ARG A 69 3.29 3.20 4.45
C ARG A 69 3.48 1.68 4.50
N SER A 70 3.54 1.08 5.69
CA SER A 70 3.77 -0.36 5.86
C SER A 70 2.58 -1.25 5.50
N ARG A 71 1.38 -0.67 5.29
CA ARG A 71 0.21 -1.40 4.77
C ARG A 71 0.29 -1.75 3.28
N SER A 72 1.33 -1.34 2.57
CA SER A 72 1.63 -1.81 1.22
C SER A 72 2.70 -2.91 1.28
N PRO A 73 2.33 -4.21 1.22
CA PRO A 73 3.29 -5.31 1.40
C PRO A 73 4.20 -5.55 0.17
N LEU A 74 4.04 -4.78 -0.91
CA LEU A 74 5.02 -4.66 -2.01
C LEU A 74 5.44 -3.19 -2.13
N PRO A 75 6.72 -2.91 -2.44
CA PRO A 75 7.21 -1.54 -2.42
C PRO A 75 6.35 -0.69 -3.36
N PRO A 76 5.95 0.52 -2.93
CA PRO A 76 5.40 1.45 -3.88
C PRO A 76 6.52 1.61 -4.93
N TRP A 77 6.21 1.46 -6.21
CA TRP A 77 7.12 1.86 -7.26
C TRP A 77 6.71 3.26 -7.74
N PRO A 78 6.77 4.32 -6.91
CA PRO A 78 6.31 5.64 -7.33
C PRO A 78 7.21 6.24 -8.42
N ASN A 79 8.38 5.64 -8.71
CA ASN A 79 9.42 6.25 -9.53
C ASN A 79 9.84 5.47 -10.79
N THR A 80 9.27 4.31 -11.12
CA THR A 80 9.74 3.51 -12.28
C THR A 80 8.86 3.61 -13.52
N LEU A 81 7.54 3.63 -13.37
CA LEU A 81 6.59 3.83 -14.46
C LEU A 81 5.33 4.51 -13.92
N TYR A 82 4.96 5.65 -14.47
CA TYR A 82 3.73 6.34 -14.09
C TYR A 82 2.50 5.63 -14.66
N SER A 83 1.48 5.45 -13.83
CA SER A 83 0.13 5.08 -14.23
C SER A 83 -0.91 5.95 -13.51
N PRO A 84 -1.95 6.44 -14.20
CA PRO A 84 -3.03 7.21 -13.56
C PRO A 84 -3.84 6.35 -12.57
N ALA A 85 -3.84 5.02 -12.71
CA ALA A 85 -4.53 4.11 -11.80
C ALA A 85 -3.71 3.77 -10.54
N GLN A 86 -2.50 4.29 -10.40
CA GLN A 86 -1.58 3.90 -9.33
C GLN A 86 -2.10 4.22 -7.93
N SER A 87 -2.91 5.27 -7.78
CA SER A 87 -3.52 5.67 -6.50
C SER A 87 -4.66 4.75 -6.05
N ALA A 88 -5.21 3.92 -6.94
CA ALA A 88 -6.30 2.99 -6.64
C ALA A 88 -5.80 1.61 -6.15
N VAL A 89 -4.49 1.42 -6.02
CA VAL A 89 -3.90 0.13 -5.64
C VAL A 89 -4.00 -0.11 -4.14
N GLU A 90 -4.79 -1.12 -3.80
CA GLU A 90 -4.83 -1.75 -2.47
C GLU A 90 -4.64 -3.27 -2.64
N TYR A 91 -4.15 -3.92 -1.60
CA TYR A 91 -3.85 -5.35 -1.64
C TYR A 91 -4.81 -6.11 -0.73
N GLU A 92 -5.37 -7.20 -1.27
CA GLU A 92 -6.19 -8.16 -0.53
C GLU A 92 -5.68 -9.59 -0.75
N THR A 93 -5.99 -10.47 0.19
CA THR A 93 -5.72 -11.91 0.05
C THR A 93 -6.98 -12.59 -0.43
N VAL A 94 -6.91 -13.24 -1.59
CA VAL A 94 -8.03 -13.96 -2.20
C VAL A 94 -7.63 -15.42 -2.44
N ILE A 95 -8.58 -16.32 -2.32
CA ILE A 95 -8.44 -17.72 -2.73
C ILE A 95 -9.00 -17.84 -4.14
N PHE A 96 -8.21 -18.39 -5.05
CA PHE A 96 -8.70 -18.64 -6.41
C PHE A 96 -9.65 -19.82 -6.41
N ASN A 97 -10.82 -19.62 -7.02
CA ASN A 97 -11.73 -20.70 -7.34
C ASN A 97 -11.32 -21.28 -8.71
N SER A 98 -10.20 -21.99 -8.71
CA SER A 98 -9.58 -22.64 -9.88
C SER A 98 -9.28 -24.10 -9.59
N ASP A 99 -10.02 -24.75 -8.70
CA ASP A 99 -9.87 -26.18 -8.47
C ASP A 99 -10.61 -26.99 -9.57
N PHE A 100 -10.19 -28.23 -9.78
CA PHE A 100 -10.98 -29.25 -10.47
C PHE A 100 -11.66 -30.11 -9.41
N PRO A 101 -12.72 -29.63 -8.72
CA PRO A 101 -13.41 -30.49 -7.79
C PRO A 101 -13.94 -31.71 -8.56
N GLU A 102 -13.93 -32.88 -7.93
CA GLU A 102 -14.39 -34.15 -8.52
C GLU A 102 -15.83 -34.05 -9.03
N ASP A 103 -16.65 -33.18 -8.41
CA ASP A 103 -18.04 -32.90 -8.78
C ASP A 103 -18.21 -31.70 -9.74
N HIS A 104 -17.11 -31.01 -10.08
CA HIS A 104 -17.05 -29.82 -10.93
C HIS A 104 -17.94 -28.64 -10.46
N SER A 105 -18.24 -28.53 -9.16
CA SER A 105 -19.15 -27.52 -8.57
C SER A 105 -18.52 -26.13 -8.36
N GLY A 106 -17.19 -26.02 -8.32
CA GLY A 106 -16.43 -24.78 -8.09
C GLY A 106 -16.38 -23.77 -9.26
N ARG A 107 -17.44 -23.65 -10.06
CA ARG A 107 -17.44 -22.79 -11.24
C ARG A 107 -17.75 -21.34 -10.87
N THR A 108 -16.95 -20.39 -11.35
CA THR A 108 -17.30 -18.97 -11.24
C THR A 108 -18.35 -18.57 -12.29
N ALA A 109 -18.92 -17.38 -12.15
CA ALA A 109 -19.83 -16.82 -13.15
C ALA A 109 -19.18 -16.61 -14.53
N TYR A 110 -17.84 -16.65 -14.64
CA TYR A 110 -17.09 -16.44 -15.88
C TYR A 110 -16.81 -17.74 -16.65
N HIS A 111 -17.10 -18.89 -16.05
CA HIS A 111 -16.79 -20.19 -16.60
C HIS A 111 -17.72 -20.55 -17.77
N GLY A 112 -17.12 -20.99 -18.88
CA GLY A 112 -17.86 -21.47 -20.05
C GLY A 112 -18.36 -20.36 -20.98
N ALA A 113 -19.45 -20.67 -21.65
CA ALA A 113 -20.08 -19.81 -22.67
C ALA A 113 -21.60 -19.73 -22.51
N SER A 114 -22.09 -19.88 -21.28
CA SER A 114 -23.51 -19.67 -20.97
C SER A 114 -23.86 -18.18 -21.11
N PRO A 115 -25.15 -17.83 -21.25
CA PRO A 115 -25.58 -16.43 -21.21
C PRO A 115 -25.14 -15.68 -19.95
N GLN A 116 -25.06 -16.38 -18.81
CA GLN A 116 -24.52 -15.84 -17.57
C GLN A 116 -23.04 -15.49 -17.69
N ALA A 117 -22.24 -16.38 -18.30
CA ALA A 117 -20.82 -16.12 -18.56
C ALA A 117 -20.63 -14.96 -19.53
N GLU A 118 -21.40 -14.91 -20.63
CA GLU A 118 -21.34 -13.78 -21.56
C GLU A 118 -21.66 -12.45 -20.88
N ALA A 119 -22.68 -12.43 -20.00
CA ALA A 119 -23.02 -11.23 -19.22
C ALA A 119 -21.92 -10.83 -18.23
N ALA A 120 -21.31 -11.80 -17.54
CA ALA A 120 -20.20 -11.56 -16.61
C ALA A 120 -18.98 -10.98 -17.34
N TRP A 121 -18.58 -11.56 -18.47
CA TRP A 121 -17.48 -11.07 -19.30
C TRP A 121 -17.76 -9.70 -19.91
N THR A 122 -19.00 -9.44 -20.35
CA THR A 122 -19.39 -8.11 -20.86
C THR A 122 -19.20 -7.06 -19.78
N LYS A 123 -19.75 -7.29 -18.58
CA LYS A 123 -19.63 -6.38 -17.44
C LYS A 123 -18.17 -6.16 -17.02
N LEU A 124 -17.35 -7.21 -17.02
CA LEU A 124 -15.92 -7.10 -16.71
C LEU A 124 -15.17 -6.19 -17.70
N MET A 125 -15.68 -6.05 -18.92
CA MET A 125 -15.06 -5.26 -19.99
C MET A 125 -15.62 -3.84 -20.13
N ASP A 126 -16.62 -3.46 -19.33
CA ASP A 126 -17.18 -2.10 -19.30
C ASP A 126 -16.10 -1.00 -19.21
N PRO A 127 -15.06 -1.11 -18.35
CA PRO A 127 -14.00 -0.10 -18.23
C PRO A 127 -12.81 -0.30 -19.19
N TYR A 128 -12.98 -1.01 -20.32
CA TYR A 128 -11.87 -1.23 -21.28
C TYR A 128 -11.26 0.07 -21.80
N LEU A 129 -12.09 1.08 -22.07
CA LEU A 129 -11.66 2.43 -22.41
C LEU A 129 -11.80 3.33 -21.19
N VAL A 130 -10.72 4.00 -20.84
CA VAL A 130 -10.65 4.92 -19.69
C VAL A 130 -10.39 6.33 -20.19
N LYS A 131 -11.08 7.28 -19.56
CA LYS A 131 -10.89 8.71 -19.76
C LYS A 131 -9.94 9.25 -18.69
N ILE A 132 -8.89 9.95 -19.11
CA ILE A 132 -7.94 10.61 -18.20
C ILE A 132 -7.83 12.11 -18.53
N SER A 133 -7.50 12.93 -17.53
CA SER A 133 -7.28 14.36 -17.69
C SER A 133 -6.00 14.65 -18.49
N GLY A 134 -5.88 15.85 -19.06
CA GLY A 134 -4.63 16.29 -19.69
C GLY A 134 -3.42 16.26 -18.76
N LYS A 135 -3.61 16.48 -17.45
CA LYS A 135 -2.53 16.40 -16.45
C LYS A 135 -2.03 14.96 -16.29
N GLU A 136 -2.92 13.98 -16.23
CA GLU A 136 -2.57 12.57 -16.17
C GLU A 136 -1.93 12.10 -17.48
N ALA A 137 -2.49 12.52 -18.62
CA ALA A 137 -1.96 12.19 -19.95
C ALA A 137 -0.52 12.70 -20.14
N ALA A 138 -0.18 13.88 -19.60
CA ALA A 138 1.17 14.43 -19.64
C ALA A 138 2.21 13.62 -18.84
N GLY A 139 1.77 12.79 -17.90
CA GLY A 139 2.64 11.91 -17.12
C GLY A 139 2.93 10.57 -17.79
N LEU A 140 2.21 10.19 -18.85
CA LEU A 140 2.37 8.90 -19.50
C LEU A 140 3.72 8.79 -20.23
N SER A 141 4.26 7.57 -20.29
CA SER A 141 5.50 7.27 -21.02
C SER A 141 5.37 7.46 -22.54
N ARG A 142 4.14 7.39 -23.07
CA ARG A 142 3.81 7.66 -24.47
C ARG A 142 2.57 8.54 -24.57
N PRO A 143 2.55 9.54 -25.48
CA PRO A 143 1.36 10.32 -25.75
C PRO A 143 0.20 9.45 -26.22
N THR A 144 -1.02 9.85 -25.86
CA THR A 144 -2.26 9.20 -26.29
C THR A 144 -3.21 10.22 -26.92
N SER A 145 -4.18 9.76 -27.71
CA SER A 145 -5.13 10.63 -28.40
C SER A 145 -6.03 11.41 -27.43
N GLN A 146 -6.26 12.68 -27.75
CA GLN A 146 -7.29 13.51 -27.13
C GLN A 146 -8.68 13.03 -27.56
N ILE A 147 -9.68 13.18 -26.69
CA ILE A 147 -11.07 12.83 -27.00
C ILE A 147 -11.69 13.99 -27.80
N SER A 148 -12.09 13.72 -29.05
CA SER A 148 -12.53 14.78 -29.98
C SER A 148 -13.75 15.57 -29.50
N LYS A 149 -14.61 14.97 -28.67
CA LYS A 149 -15.81 15.62 -28.12
C LYS A 149 -15.61 16.15 -26.69
N ASP A 150 -14.44 15.95 -26.11
CA ASP A 150 -14.11 16.33 -24.73
C ASP A 150 -12.62 16.69 -24.64
N PRO A 151 -12.20 17.86 -25.15
CA PRO A 151 -10.80 18.18 -25.42
C PRO A 151 -9.93 18.29 -24.15
N ASP A 152 -10.52 18.44 -22.97
CA ASP A 152 -9.74 18.44 -21.72
C ASP A 152 -9.26 17.03 -21.32
N TYR A 153 -9.72 16.00 -22.05
CA TYR A 153 -9.50 14.61 -21.72
C TYR A 153 -8.92 13.80 -22.88
N TYR A 154 -8.33 12.68 -22.49
CA TYR A 154 -7.57 11.78 -23.33
C TYR A 154 -8.09 10.35 -23.15
N ILE A 155 -8.04 9.58 -24.23
CA ILE A 155 -8.44 8.17 -24.24
C ILE A 155 -7.22 7.31 -23.91
N THR A 156 -7.40 6.29 -23.07
CA THR A 156 -6.38 5.25 -22.80
C THR A 156 -7.07 3.94 -22.44
N SER A 157 -6.29 2.87 -22.28
CA SER A 157 -6.72 1.63 -21.63
C SER A 157 -5.65 1.18 -20.64
N LEU A 158 -6.04 0.48 -19.57
CA LEU A 158 -5.07 -0.27 -18.75
C LEU A 158 -4.79 -1.61 -19.41
N ASP A 159 -3.55 -2.08 -19.38
CA ASP A 159 -3.13 -3.29 -20.09
C ASP A 159 -3.85 -4.55 -19.57
N VAL A 160 -4.18 -4.61 -18.28
CA VAL A 160 -5.00 -5.70 -17.72
C VAL A 160 -6.32 -5.91 -18.48
N TYR A 161 -6.97 -4.84 -18.96
CA TYR A 161 -8.21 -4.97 -19.72
C TYR A 161 -7.98 -5.44 -21.16
N HIS A 162 -6.82 -5.12 -21.75
CA HIS A 162 -6.40 -5.69 -23.03
C HIS A 162 -6.08 -7.18 -22.91
N GLN A 163 -5.37 -7.60 -21.86
CA GLN A 163 -5.12 -9.00 -21.56
C GLN A 163 -6.43 -9.78 -21.37
N LEU A 164 -7.38 -9.23 -20.61
CA LEU A 164 -8.71 -9.80 -20.41
C LEU A 164 -9.54 -9.84 -21.71
N HIS A 165 -9.45 -8.82 -22.57
CA HIS A 165 -10.08 -8.80 -23.89
C HIS A 165 -9.57 -9.95 -24.77
N CYS A 166 -8.24 -10.10 -24.89
CA CYS A 166 -7.64 -11.20 -25.64
C CYS A 166 -8.05 -12.57 -25.08
N LEU A 167 -8.07 -12.70 -23.74
CA LEU A 167 -8.49 -13.94 -23.09
C LEU A 167 -9.98 -14.27 -23.36
N ASN A 168 -10.85 -13.26 -23.37
CA ASN A 168 -12.26 -13.44 -23.72
C ASN A 168 -12.45 -13.83 -25.19
N ASP A 169 -11.62 -13.31 -26.10
CA ASP A 169 -11.65 -13.71 -27.51
C ASP A 169 -11.20 -15.16 -27.70
N ILE A 170 -10.18 -15.62 -26.95
CA ILE A 170 -9.81 -17.04 -26.89
C ILE A 170 -10.97 -17.88 -26.34
N ARG A 171 -11.67 -17.41 -25.30
CA ARG A 171 -12.86 -18.08 -24.75
C ARG A 171 -13.96 -18.25 -25.79
N LYS A 172 -14.24 -17.20 -26.57
CA LYS A 172 -15.22 -17.25 -27.66
C LYS A 172 -14.78 -18.21 -28.77
N MET A 173 -13.49 -18.27 -29.09
CA MET A 173 -12.96 -19.26 -30.04
C MET A 173 -13.22 -20.70 -29.56
N VAL A 174 -13.03 -20.99 -28.27
CA VAL A 174 -13.36 -22.32 -27.70
C VAL A 174 -14.85 -22.64 -27.82
N ARG A 175 -15.73 -21.66 -27.54
CA ARG A 175 -17.18 -21.79 -27.74
C ARG A 175 -17.52 -22.08 -29.20
N ASP A 176 -17.01 -21.25 -30.10
CA ASP A 176 -17.35 -21.29 -31.52
C ASP A 176 -16.88 -22.62 -32.12
N TYR A 177 -15.63 -23.02 -31.86
CA TYR A 177 -15.09 -24.32 -32.27
C TYR A 177 -15.96 -25.50 -31.80
N ASN A 178 -16.37 -25.50 -30.53
CA ASN A 178 -17.22 -26.56 -29.99
C ASN A 178 -18.62 -26.57 -30.62
N SER A 179 -19.13 -25.41 -31.05
CA SER A 179 -20.44 -25.29 -31.69
C SER A 179 -20.43 -25.63 -33.19
N THR A 180 -19.32 -25.38 -33.89
CA THR A 180 -19.23 -25.52 -35.36
C THR A 180 -18.58 -26.84 -35.77
N GLU A 181 -17.58 -27.32 -35.04
CA GLU A 181 -16.80 -28.49 -35.43
C GLU A 181 -17.16 -29.75 -34.64
N GLY A 182 -17.85 -29.64 -33.49
CA GLY A 182 -18.30 -30.79 -32.69
C GLY A 182 -17.20 -31.74 -32.20
N ASN A 183 -15.93 -31.34 -32.30
CA ASN A 183 -14.76 -32.23 -32.20
C ASN A 183 -14.06 -32.23 -30.85
N LEU A 184 -14.46 -31.38 -29.89
CA LEU A 184 -13.88 -31.42 -28.53
C LEU A 184 -14.70 -32.35 -27.64
N GLU A 185 -14.00 -33.29 -27.01
CA GLU A 185 -14.59 -34.06 -25.92
C GLU A 185 -15.04 -33.13 -24.79
N ARG A 186 -16.15 -33.45 -24.12
CA ARG A 186 -16.72 -32.66 -23.01
C ARG A 186 -15.67 -32.28 -21.96
N LEU A 187 -14.77 -33.22 -21.62
CA LEU A 187 -13.69 -32.98 -20.66
C LEU A 187 -12.67 -31.96 -21.16
N GLN A 188 -12.31 -31.99 -22.44
CA GLN A 188 -11.38 -31.03 -23.04
C GLN A 188 -11.96 -29.62 -23.06
N THR A 189 -13.23 -29.47 -23.44
CA THR A 189 -13.92 -28.17 -23.42
C THR A 189 -14.03 -27.62 -22.00
N MET A 190 -14.39 -28.46 -21.04
CA MET A 190 -14.41 -28.11 -19.61
C MET A 190 -13.04 -27.64 -19.12
N HIS A 191 -11.98 -28.39 -19.43
CA HIS A 191 -10.61 -28.04 -19.04
C HIS A 191 -10.17 -26.70 -19.64
N LYS A 192 -10.46 -26.45 -20.93
CA LYS A 192 -10.15 -25.16 -21.58
C LYS A 192 -10.84 -24.00 -20.86
N PHE A 193 -12.13 -24.12 -20.56
CA PHE A 193 -12.87 -23.06 -19.87
C PHE A 193 -12.41 -22.84 -18.43
N HIS A 194 -12.05 -23.91 -17.72
CA HIS A 194 -11.41 -23.82 -16.41
C HIS A 194 -10.09 -23.04 -16.50
N CYS A 195 -9.20 -23.40 -17.44
CA CYS A 195 -7.91 -22.73 -17.60
C CYS A 195 -8.08 -21.24 -17.92
N ILE A 196 -9.06 -20.90 -18.77
CA ILE A 196 -9.40 -19.52 -19.07
C ILE A 196 -9.82 -18.75 -17.82
N ASP A 197 -10.68 -19.33 -16.98
CA ASP A 197 -11.12 -18.68 -15.74
C ASP A 197 -9.99 -18.56 -14.70
N SER A 198 -9.09 -19.54 -14.64
CA SER A 198 -7.89 -19.48 -13.79
C SER A 198 -6.94 -18.36 -14.23
N ILE A 199 -6.69 -18.24 -15.54
CA ILE A 199 -5.88 -17.15 -16.09
C ILE A 199 -6.55 -15.80 -15.82
N ARG A 200 -7.88 -15.68 -15.99
CA ARG A 200 -8.63 -14.45 -15.66
C ARG A 200 -8.38 -14.02 -14.21
N GLN A 201 -8.46 -14.96 -13.26
CA GLN A 201 -8.18 -14.69 -11.85
C GLN A 201 -6.74 -14.19 -11.63
N SER A 202 -5.76 -14.83 -12.29
CA SER A 202 -4.35 -14.41 -12.24
C SER A 202 -4.12 -13.00 -12.80
N LEU A 203 -4.75 -12.67 -13.94
CA LEU A 203 -4.67 -11.34 -14.56
C LEU A 203 -5.27 -10.25 -13.67
N MET A 204 -6.41 -10.51 -13.03
CA MET A 204 -7.02 -9.56 -12.10
C MET A 204 -6.21 -9.40 -10.80
N CYS A 205 -5.64 -10.48 -10.29
CA CYS A 205 -4.80 -10.47 -9.09
C CYS A 205 -3.46 -9.75 -9.31
N ASN A 206 -2.89 -9.84 -10.52
CA ASN A 206 -1.64 -9.20 -10.90
C ASN A 206 -1.88 -8.08 -11.92
N ALA A 207 -2.97 -7.33 -11.77
CA ALA A 207 -3.44 -6.35 -12.75
C ALA A 207 -2.32 -5.42 -13.23
N ASP A 208 -1.99 -5.51 -14.51
CA ASP A 208 -1.03 -4.62 -15.16
C ASP A 208 -1.66 -3.24 -15.39
N LEU A 209 -1.16 -2.25 -14.67
CA LEU A 209 -1.64 -0.86 -14.70
C LEU A 209 -0.93 -0.01 -15.77
N SER A 210 -0.04 -0.60 -16.55
CA SER A 210 0.58 0.09 -17.69
C SER A 210 -0.51 0.55 -18.66
N THR A 211 -0.32 1.73 -19.25
CA THR A 211 -1.31 2.32 -20.14
C THR A 211 -1.02 1.99 -21.60
N ILE A 212 -2.06 1.57 -22.31
CA ILE A 212 -2.08 1.46 -23.77
C ILE A 212 -2.39 2.82 -24.35
N HIS A 213 -1.45 3.33 -25.15
CA HIS A 213 -1.63 4.58 -25.86
C HIS A 213 -2.46 4.38 -27.13
N TRP A 214 -3.29 5.37 -27.41
CA TRP A 214 -4.13 5.44 -28.60
C TRP A 214 -3.59 6.51 -29.53
N TYR A 215 -3.65 6.25 -30.83
CA TYR A 215 -3.18 7.18 -31.85
C TYR A 215 -4.16 7.22 -33.01
N TRP A 216 -4.21 8.35 -33.71
CA TRP A 216 -4.96 8.46 -34.96
C TRP A 216 -4.26 7.66 -36.05
N ALA A 217 -4.93 6.65 -36.62
CA ALA A 217 -4.42 5.85 -37.73
C ALA A 217 -5.07 6.33 -39.05
N PRO A 218 -4.34 7.08 -39.91
CA PRO A 218 -4.93 7.67 -41.12
C PRO A 218 -5.43 6.63 -42.12
N SER A 219 -4.78 5.47 -42.20
CA SER A 219 -5.12 4.38 -43.13
C SER A 219 -6.51 3.80 -42.92
N VAL A 220 -7.02 3.84 -41.68
CA VAL A 220 -8.33 3.30 -41.30
C VAL A 220 -9.30 4.38 -40.81
N GLY A 221 -8.87 5.65 -40.77
CA GLY A 221 -9.70 6.79 -40.40
C GLY A 221 -10.25 6.75 -38.97
N LYS A 222 -9.51 6.16 -38.02
CA LYS A 222 -9.94 6.05 -36.61
C LYS A 222 -8.76 6.03 -35.64
N ASN A 223 -9.05 6.29 -34.36
CA ASN A 223 -8.08 6.01 -33.30
C ASN A 223 -7.88 4.51 -33.14
N PHE A 224 -6.63 4.10 -32.93
CA PHE A 224 -6.24 2.70 -32.79
C PHE A 224 -5.37 2.53 -31.53
N PRO A 225 -5.54 1.43 -30.77
CA PRO A 225 -4.70 1.13 -29.62
C PRO A 225 -3.33 0.62 -30.09
N ASN A 226 -2.27 1.01 -29.38
CA ASN A 226 -0.95 0.41 -29.53
C ASN A 226 -0.49 -0.16 -28.19
N ALA A 227 -0.61 -1.48 -28.05
CA ALA A 227 -0.20 -2.21 -26.86
C ALA A 227 1.33 -2.36 -26.72
N THR A 228 2.13 -1.81 -27.65
CA THR A 228 3.59 -1.73 -27.48
C THR A 228 3.91 -0.63 -26.47
N THR A 229 3.82 -0.95 -25.19
CA THR A 229 4.06 -0.03 -24.08
C THR A 229 5.13 -0.56 -23.12
N THR A 230 5.50 0.25 -22.13
CA THR A 230 6.46 -0.14 -21.10
C THR A 230 5.72 -0.83 -19.96
N HIS A 231 6.29 -1.90 -19.42
CA HIS A 231 5.72 -2.66 -18.31
C HIS A 231 6.72 -2.79 -17.16
N ILE A 232 6.22 -2.95 -15.95
CA ILE A 232 7.03 -3.38 -14.79
C ILE A 232 6.76 -4.86 -14.57
N CYS A 233 7.79 -5.68 -14.80
CA CYS A 233 7.69 -7.13 -14.66
C CYS A 233 8.59 -7.63 -13.52
N ARG A 234 8.20 -8.77 -12.93
CA ARG A 234 9.15 -9.58 -12.16
C ARG A 234 10.23 -10.09 -13.12
N LYS A 235 11.50 -10.06 -12.72
CA LYS A 235 12.61 -10.48 -13.61
C LYS A 235 12.54 -11.99 -13.89
N TRP A 236 12.03 -12.35 -15.07
CA TRP A 236 11.75 -13.74 -15.47
C TRP A 236 12.94 -14.67 -15.27
N SER A 237 14.14 -14.25 -15.71
CA SER A 237 15.33 -15.10 -15.67
C SER A 237 15.66 -15.62 -14.26
N LEU A 238 15.39 -14.83 -13.21
CA LEU A 238 15.68 -15.24 -11.83
C LEU A 238 14.62 -16.20 -11.29
N ILE A 239 13.36 -16.04 -11.72
CA ILE A 239 12.27 -16.96 -11.39
C ILE A 239 12.53 -18.31 -12.07
N GLU A 240 12.89 -18.27 -13.34
CA GLU A 240 13.22 -19.46 -14.14
C GLU A 240 14.43 -20.21 -13.57
N GLU A 241 15.50 -19.49 -13.23
CA GLU A 241 16.67 -20.08 -12.58
C GLU A 241 16.30 -20.77 -11.26
N TRP A 242 15.51 -20.11 -10.41
CA TRP A 242 15.01 -20.71 -9.18
C TRP A 242 14.20 -21.99 -9.47
N ALA A 243 13.23 -21.92 -10.40
CA ALA A 243 12.39 -23.06 -10.75
C ALA A 243 13.21 -24.24 -11.28
N MET A 244 14.23 -23.97 -12.09
CA MET A 244 15.11 -24.99 -12.65
C MET A 244 15.98 -25.67 -11.58
N ASN A 245 16.45 -24.91 -10.59
CA ASN A 245 17.23 -25.44 -9.46
C ASN A 245 16.38 -26.26 -8.48
N HIS A 246 15.06 -26.05 -8.46
CA HIS A 246 14.12 -26.76 -7.59
C HIS A 246 13.21 -27.74 -8.35
N ARG A 247 13.51 -28.01 -9.62
CA ARG A 247 12.68 -28.89 -10.44
C ARG A 247 12.65 -30.29 -9.84
N LEU A 248 11.48 -30.89 -9.83
CA LEU A 248 11.29 -32.26 -9.38
C LEU A 248 12.07 -33.21 -10.30
N ASP A 249 12.85 -34.09 -9.69
CA ASP A 249 13.41 -35.25 -10.38
C ASP A 249 12.27 -36.26 -10.61
N GLN A 250 11.83 -36.42 -11.86
CA GLN A 250 10.68 -37.26 -12.19
C GLN A 250 10.91 -38.73 -11.79
N ASP A 251 12.15 -39.20 -11.80
CA ASP A 251 12.50 -40.56 -11.38
C ASP A 251 12.30 -40.76 -9.86
N LYS A 252 12.24 -39.66 -9.09
CA LYS A 252 12.00 -39.68 -7.64
C LYS A 252 10.54 -39.41 -7.25
N TYR A 253 9.62 -39.30 -8.20
CA TYR A 253 8.23 -39.01 -7.94
C TYR A 253 7.31 -40.07 -8.55
N ASP A 254 6.65 -40.84 -7.68
CA ASP A 254 5.56 -41.72 -8.09
C ASP A 254 4.21 -41.09 -7.73
N PRO A 255 3.41 -40.62 -8.70
CA PRO A 255 2.11 -40.01 -8.43
C PRO A 255 1.08 -40.98 -7.84
N LYS A 256 1.36 -42.28 -7.77
CA LYS A 256 0.46 -43.31 -7.22
C LYS A 256 0.79 -43.71 -5.79
N THR A 257 1.88 -43.21 -5.22
CA THR A 257 2.30 -43.55 -3.87
C THR A 257 2.03 -42.37 -2.94
N HIS A 258 1.20 -42.59 -1.92
CA HIS A 258 0.90 -41.62 -0.86
C HIS A 258 1.61 -42.02 0.44
N PHE A 259 2.23 -41.06 1.11
CA PHE A 259 2.78 -41.22 2.45
C PHE A 259 1.93 -40.40 3.40
N GLU A 260 1.33 -41.06 4.39
CA GLU A 260 0.57 -40.43 5.49
C GLU A 260 1.50 -39.75 6.50
#